data_AF-A0A826I0Q1-F1
#
_entry.id   AF-A0A826I0Q1-F1
#
_cell.length_a   1.000
_cell.length_b   1.000
_cell.length_c   1.000
_cell.angle_alpha   90.00
_cell.angle_beta   90.00
_cell.angle_gamma   90.00
#
_symmetry.space_group_name_H-M   'P 1'
#
loop_
_entity.id
_entity.type
_entity.pdbx_description
1 polymer ?
#
loop_
_entity_poly.entity_id
_entity_poly.type
_entity_poly.pdbx_seq_one_letter_code
_entity_poly.pdbx_strand_id
1 'polypeptide(L)'
;MASTTFQHLDAAKQQRVLAALITEFSQYPLAQAQVARIVKQADIARGAFYKYFTDLDDAYRYAFGQVIGRLHAGITGPTMRQDPYTATADFLHEASESRDRDFIRLHFTKNSGLVNVAQPQVPADATDWAVASLCHSAISEVLADPADATLILAHLKAALSQLQVKE
;
A
#
# COMPACT_ATOMS: atom_id res chain seq x y z
N MET A 1 13.27 -8.37 -5.19
CA MET A 1 12.07 -8.93 -5.84
C MET A 1 12.04 -10.41 -5.50
N ALA A 2 10.85 -10.99 -5.29
CA ALA A 2 10.72 -12.43 -4.98
C ALA A 2 11.52 -13.29 -5.97
N SER A 3 12.31 -14.23 -5.44
CA SER A 3 13.26 -14.99 -6.25
C SER A 3 12.56 -15.83 -7.31
N THR A 4 13.30 -16.20 -8.36
CA THR A 4 12.83 -17.17 -9.37
C THR A 4 12.41 -18.49 -8.73
N THR A 5 13.05 -18.89 -7.63
CA THR A 5 12.64 -20.08 -6.88
C THR A 5 11.24 -19.92 -6.31
N PHE A 6 10.93 -18.76 -5.73
CA PHE A 6 9.60 -18.50 -5.20
C PHE A 6 8.53 -18.53 -6.31
N GLN A 7 8.82 -17.92 -7.46
CA GLN A 7 7.91 -17.85 -8.62
C GLN A 7 7.60 -19.23 -9.24
N HIS A 8 8.47 -20.23 -9.07
CA HIS A 8 8.26 -21.60 -9.52
C HIS A 8 7.63 -22.53 -8.48
N LEU A 9 7.33 -22.05 -7.28
CA LEU A 9 6.57 -22.84 -6.31
C LEU A 9 5.16 -23.12 -6.84
N ASP A 10 4.55 -24.22 -6.38
CA ASP A 10 3.13 -24.46 -6.62
C ASP A 10 2.28 -23.31 -6.04
N ALA A 11 1.14 -23.06 -6.67
CA ALA A 11 0.27 -21.93 -6.34
C ALA A 11 -0.20 -21.97 -4.87
N ALA A 12 -0.47 -23.17 -4.33
CA ALA A 12 -0.92 -23.33 -2.95
C ALA A 12 0.15 -22.87 -1.95
N LYS A 13 1.42 -23.20 -2.20
CA LYS A 13 2.55 -22.79 -1.36
C LYS A 13 2.85 -21.30 -1.51
N GLN A 14 2.81 -20.74 -2.73
CA GLN A 14 2.94 -19.29 -2.92
C GLN A 14 1.87 -18.53 -2.13
N GLN A 15 0.62 -18.98 -2.23
CA GLN A 15 -0.51 -18.33 -1.56
C GLN A 15 -0.42 -18.42 -0.05
N ARG A 16 0.04 -19.57 0.49
CA ARG A 16 0.26 -19.74 1.93
C ARG A 16 1.36 -18.83 2.47
N VAL A 17 2.47 -18.70 1.74
CA VAL A 17 3.54 -17.76 2.11
C VAL A 17 3.04 -16.32 2.03
N LEU A 18 2.35 -15.94 0.96
CA LEU A 18 1.76 -14.61 0.80
C LEU A 18 0.77 -14.28 1.92
N ALA A 19 -0.10 -15.23 2.30
CA ALA A 19 -1.05 -15.05 3.40
C ALA A 19 -0.34 -14.82 4.75
N ALA A 20 0.75 -15.55 5.02
CA ALA A 20 1.55 -15.35 6.23
C ALA A 20 2.25 -13.97 6.25
N LEU A 21 2.77 -13.52 5.09
CA LEU A 21 3.35 -12.18 4.97
C LEU A 21 2.29 -11.09 5.23
N ILE A 22 1.13 -11.18 4.58
CA ILE A 22 0.04 -10.21 4.76
C ILE A 22 -0.41 -10.19 6.21
N THR A 23 -0.55 -11.36 6.85
CA THR A 23 -0.95 -11.44 8.27
C THR A 23 0.04 -10.72 9.17
N GLU A 24 1.34 -11.03 9.02
CA GLU A 24 2.39 -10.39 9.81
C GLU A 24 2.38 -8.87 9.65
N PHE A 25 2.32 -8.38 8.42
CA PHE A 25 2.38 -6.95 8.11
C PHE A 25 1.06 -6.21 8.32
N SER A 26 -0.03 -6.92 8.58
CA SER A 26 -1.30 -6.33 9.04
C SER A 26 -1.31 -6.14 10.55
N GLN A 27 -0.55 -6.96 11.29
CA GLN A 27 -0.53 -6.95 12.76
C GLN A 27 0.63 -6.13 13.34
N TYR A 28 1.78 -6.10 12.65
CA TYR A 28 3.00 -5.49 13.15
C TYR A 28 3.57 -4.50 12.14
N PRO A 29 4.00 -3.30 12.56
CA PRO A 29 4.80 -2.42 11.71
C PRO A 29 6.03 -3.15 11.19
N LEU A 30 6.54 -2.77 10.02
CA LEU A 30 7.69 -3.44 9.39
C LEU A 30 8.90 -3.52 10.33
N ALA A 31 9.17 -2.45 11.07
CA ALA A 31 10.25 -2.40 12.07
C ALA A 31 10.10 -3.41 13.23
N GLN A 32 8.91 -3.94 13.45
CA GLN A 32 8.60 -4.93 14.49
C GLN A 32 8.31 -6.32 13.91
N ALA A 33 8.25 -6.46 12.58
CA ALA A 33 7.95 -7.71 11.91
C ALA A 33 9.07 -8.74 12.14
N GLN A 34 8.69 -10.02 12.19
CA GLN A 34 9.62 -11.11 12.48
C GLN A 34 9.50 -12.27 11.50
N VAL A 35 10.63 -12.63 10.89
CA VAL A 35 10.76 -13.82 10.05
C VAL A 35 10.29 -15.08 10.78
N ALA A 36 10.53 -15.19 12.10
CA ALA A 36 10.13 -16.35 12.89
C ALA A 36 8.61 -16.58 12.91
N ARG A 37 7.81 -15.50 13.00
CA ARG A 37 6.34 -15.58 12.96
C ARG A 37 5.86 -15.96 11.56
N ILE A 38 6.41 -15.31 10.54
CA ILE A 38 6.09 -15.57 9.12
C ILE A 38 6.33 -17.05 8.79
N VAL A 39 7.51 -17.59 9.08
CA VAL A 39 7.87 -18.95 8.66
C VAL A 39 7.09 -20.01 9.44
N LYS A 40 6.74 -19.72 10.71
CA LYS A 40 5.86 -20.56 11.51
C LYS A 40 4.45 -20.61 10.92
N GLN A 41 3.88 -19.46 10.57
CA GLN A 41 2.53 -19.39 9.99
C GLN A 41 2.49 -19.94 8.56
N ALA A 42 3.51 -19.66 7.76
CA ALA A 42 3.63 -20.17 6.40
C ALA A 42 3.94 -21.67 6.34
N ASP A 43 4.28 -22.30 7.47
CA ASP A 43 4.75 -23.70 7.55
C ASP A 43 5.90 -23.98 6.57
N ILE A 44 6.98 -23.20 6.72
CA ILE A 44 8.24 -23.35 5.99
C ILE A 44 9.43 -23.25 6.93
N ALA A 45 10.57 -23.83 6.55
CA ALA A 45 11.82 -23.64 7.29
C ALA A 45 12.35 -22.21 7.13
N ARG A 46 13.07 -21.70 8.14
CA ARG A 46 13.70 -20.37 8.10
C ARG A 46 14.64 -20.20 6.89
N GLY A 47 15.39 -21.23 6.52
CA GLY A 47 16.26 -21.21 5.33
C GLY A 47 15.48 -21.06 4.02
N ALA A 48 14.22 -21.53 3.96
CA ALA A 48 13.38 -21.35 2.78
C ALA A 48 12.96 -19.89 2.59
N PHE A 49 12.69 -19.16 3.68
CA PHE A 49 12.40 -17.73 3.62
C PHE A 49 13.51 -16.96 2.89
N TYR A 50 14.77 -17.17 3.29
CA TYR A 50 15.91 -16.49 2.67
C TYR A 50 16.25 -16.98 1.26
N LYS A 51 15.67 -18.12 0.84
CA LYS A 51 15.70 -18.55 -0.56
C LYS A 51 14.65 -17.80 -1.41
N TYR A 52 13.57 -17.32 -0.80
CA TYR A 52 12.46 -16.64 -1.47
C TYR A 52 12.65 -15.12 -1.48
N PHE A 53 13.10 -14.55 -0.38
CA PHE A 53 13.25 -13.12 -0.15
C PHE A 53 14.63 -12.83 0.47
N THR A 54 15.27 -11.75 0.09
CA THR A 54 16.60 -11.38 0.66
C THR A 54 16.50 -10.98 2.12
N ASP A 55 15.43 -10.29 2.47
CA ASP A 55 15.17 -9.70 3.78
C ASP A 55 13.65 -9.44 3.95
N LEU A 56 13.28 -8.83 5.09
CA LEU A 56 11.90 -8.47 5.38
C LEU A 56 11.38 -7.39 4.43
N ASP A 57 12.20 -6.43 4.01
CA ASP A 57 11.79 -5.36 3.10
C ASP A 57 11.43 -5.95 1.73
N ASP A 58 12.14 -6.97 1.27
CA ASP A 58 11.84 -7.65 0.00
C ASP A 58 10.55 -8.44 0.04
N ALA A 59 10.34 -9.17 1.14
CA ALA A 59 9.07 -9.82 1.44
C ALA A 59 7.92 -8.80 1.52
N TYR A 60 8.17 -7.65 2.16
CA TYR A 60 7.19 -6.58 2.29
C TYR A 60 6.82 -5.98 0.93
N ARG A 61 7.82 -5.61 0.11
CA ARG A 61 7.57 -5.07 -1.25
C ARG A 61 6.77 -6.04 -2.10
N TYR A 62 7.07 -7.34 -2.02
CA TYR A 62 6.29 -8.37 -2.71
C TYR A 62 4.84 -8.41 -2.22
N ALA A 63 4.61 -8.48 -0.90
CA ALA A 63 3.27 -8.51 -0.32
C ALA A 63 2.48 -7.23 -0.63
N PHE A 64 3.10 -6.06 -0.51
CA PHE A 64 2.49 -4.77 -0.83
C PHE A 64 2.05 -4.70 -2.29
N GLY A 65 2.88 -5.14 -3.24
CA GLY A 65 2.50 -5.20 -4.65
C GLY A 65 1.26 -6.09 -4.90
N GLN A 66 1.16 -7.22 -4.20
CA GLN A 66 -0.01 -8.10 -4.27
C GLN A 66 -1.26 -7.49 -3.63
N VAL A 67 -1.10 -6.73 -2.55
CA VAL A 67 -2.21 -6.04 -1.86
C VAL A 67 -2.73 -4.89 -2.71
N ILE A 68 -1.85 -3.97 -3.14
CA ILE A 68 -2.25 -2.83 -3.97
C ILE A 68 -2.79 -3.28 -5.32
N GLY A 69 -2.22 -4.33 -5.93
CA GLY A 69 -2.72 -4.88 -7.19
C GLY A 69 -4.11 -5.51 -7.10
N ARG A 70 -4.63 -5.81 -5.90
CA ARG A 70 -6.01 -6.26 -5.69
C ARG A 70 -7.02 -5.11 -5.61
N LEU A 71 -6.56 -3.89 -5.41
CA LEU A 71 -7.42 -2.71 -5.35
C LEU A 71 -7.62 -2.17 -6.77
N HIS A 72 -8.88 -2.10 -7.21
CA HIS A 72 -9.26 -1.64 -8.54
C HIS A 72 -9.19 -0.13 -8.70
N ALA A 73 -9.49 0.63 -7.65
CA ALA A 73 -9.49 2.08 -7.66
C ALA A 73 -8.09 2.70 -7.81
N GLY A 74 -7.03 1.88 -7.66
CA GLY A 74 -5.60 2.19 -7.81
C GLY A 74 -5.19 3.65 -8.06
N ILE A 75 -4.41 4.23 -7.14
CA ILE A 75 -3.94 5.62 -7.16
C ILE A 75 -2.93 5.98 -8.26
N THR A 76 -2.70 5.09 -9.23
CA THR A 76 -1.75 5.28 -10.33
C THR A 76 -2.42 5.20 -11.71
N GLY A 77 -3.75 5.17 -11.75
CA GLY A 77 -4.54 4.98 -12.97
C GLY A 77 -4.97 6.28 -13.69
N PRO A 78 -5.67 6.17 -14.85
CA PRO A 78 -6.20 7.29 -15.61
C PRO A 78 -7.17 8.16 -14.79
N THR A 79 -7.98 7.54 -13.94
CA THR A 79 -8.92 8.23 -13.04
C THR A 79 -8.19 9.21 -12.14
N MET A 80 -7.02 8.86 -11.61
CA MET A 80 -6.21 9.76 -10.78
C MET A 80 -5.82 11.04 -11.52
N ARG A 81 -5.61 10.97 -12.85
CA ARG A 81 -5.26 12.15 -13.66
C ARG A 81 -6.49 13.00 -14.01
N GLN A 82 -7.64 12.37 -14.20
CA GLN A 82 -8.87 13.04 -14.63
C GLN A 82 -9.67 13.61 -13.47
N ASP A 83 -9.78 12.84 -12.39
CA ASP A 83 -10.51 13.16 -11.17
C ASP A 83 -9.77 12.59 -9.94
N PRO A 84 -8.73 13.31 -9.46
CA PRO A 84 -7.94 12.89 -8.31
C PRO A 84 -8.77 12.76 -7.03
N TYR A 85 -9.83 13.56 -6.90
CA TYR A 85 -10.73 13.49 -5.75
C TYR A 85 -11.48 12.16 -5.75
N THR A 86 -12.15 11.82 -6.85
CA THR A 86 -12.92 10.57 -6.95
C THR A 86 -12.00 9.35 -6.83
N ALA A 87 -10.83 9.37 -7.48
CA ALA A 87 -9.84 8.30 -7.33
C ALA A 87 -9.40 8.10 -5.87
N THR A 88 -9.22 9.19 -5.12
CA THR A 88 -8.86 9.14 -3.70
C THR A 88 -9.99 8.59 -2.84
N ALA A 89 -11.22 9.07 -3.05
CA ALA A 89 -12.39 8.63 -2.30
C ALA A 89 -12.69 7.14 -2.55
N ASP A 90 -12.64 6.70 -3.81
CA ASP A 90 -12.87 5.31 -4.21
C ASP A 90 -11.78 4.39 -3.63
N PHE A 91 -10.52 4.81 -3.66
CA PHE A 91 -9.43 4.07 -3.05
C PHE A 91 -9.64 3.88 -1.55
N LEU A 92 -10.01 4.96 -0.83
CA LEU A 92 -10.27 4.90 0.61
C LEU A 92 -11.42 3.96 0.95
N HIS A 93 -12.50 4.00 0.16
CA HIS A 93 -13.64 3.10 0.32
C HIS A 93 -13.26 1.64 0.03
N GLU A 94 -12.59 1.35 -1.08
CA GLU A 94 -12.18 -0.02 -1.40
C GLU A 94 -11.16 -0.55 -0.38
N ALA A 95 -10.22 0.28 0.07
CA ALA A 95 -9.27 -0.07 1.11
C ALA A 95 -9.97 -0.40 2.44
N SER A 96 -11.00 0.36 2.83
CA SER A 96 -11.75 0.14 4.08
C SER A 96 -12.56 -1.15 4.06
N GLU A 97 -13.10 -1.53 2.90
CA GLU A 97 -13.90 -2.74 2.73
C GLU A 97 -13.05 -3.98 2.40
N SER A 98 -11.79 -3.80 2.02
CA SER A 98 -10.91 -4.91 1.64
C SER A 98 -10.53 -5.78 2.84
N ARG A 99 -10.29 -7.07 2.57
CA ARG A 99 -9.64 -7.98 3.53
C ARG A 99 -8.22 -7.55 3.93
N ASP A 100 -7.62 -6.64 3.16
CA ASP A 100 -6.25 -6.16 3.33
C ASP A 100 -6.21 -4.80 4.05
N ARG A 101 -7.36 -4.32 4.58
CA ARG A 101 -7.50 -3.01 5.23
C ARG A 101 -6.42 -2.71 6.25
N ASP A 102 -6.14 -3.65 7.14
CA ASP A 102 -5.19 -3.43 8.24
C ASP A 102 -3.75 -3.34 7.70
N PHE A 103 -3.41 -4.10 6.65
CA PHE A 103 -2.15 -3.97 5.91
C PHE A 103 -2.01 -2.57 5.32
N ILE A 104 -3.05 -2.11 4.61
CA ILE A 104 -3.06 -0.81 3.93
C ILE A 104 -2.94 0.30 4.96
N ARG A 105 -3.75 0.25 6.02
CA ARG A 105 -3.67 1.21 7.13
C ARG A 105 -2.27 1.28 7.72
N LEU A 106 -1.67 0.14 8.04
CA LEU A 106 -0.35 0.11 8.66
C LEU A 106 0.74 0.58 7.69
N HIS A 107 0.57 0.33 6.39
CA HIS A 107 1.43 0.89 5.37
C HIS A 107 1.46 2.42 5.44
N PHE A 108 0.32 3.08 5.24
CA PHE A 108 0.26 4.53 5.15
C PHE A 108 0.56 5.25 6.47
N THR A 109 0.31 4.60 7.61
CA THR A 109 0.49 5.23 8.93
C THR A 109 1.84 4.95 9.59
N LYS A 110 2.53 3.86 9.23
CA LYS A 110 3.76 3.41 9.91
C LYS A 110 4.89 2.99 8.98
N ASN A 111 4.59 2.37 7.83
CA ASN A 111 5.62 1.71 7.02
C ASN A 111 6.02 2.50 5.77
N SER A 112 5.23 3.45 5.29
CA SER A 112 5.49 4.22 4.05
C SER A 112 6.87 4.90 4.05
N GLY A 113 7.34 5.35 5.22
CA GLY A 113 8.69 5.92 5.40
C GLY A 113 9.81 4.92 5.72
N LEU A 114 9.49 3.64 5.96
CA LEU A 114 10.45 2.60 6.35
C LEU A 114 10.89 1.70 5.19
N VAL A 115 10.09 1.63 4.14
CA VAL A 115 10.38 0.76 2.99
C VAL A 115 10.14 1.51 1.69
N ASN A 116 11.13 1.44 0.81
CA ASN A 116 10.98 1.93 -0.55
C ASN A 116 10.15 0.93 -1.35
N VAL A 117 8.83 1.02 -1.22
CA VAL A 117 7.90 0.51 -2.24
C VAL A 117 8.02 1.41 -3.46
N ALA A 118 7.85 0.87 -4.68
CA ALA A 118 8.01 1.65 -5.91
C ALA A 118 7.21 2.96 -5.81
N GLN A 119 7.91 4.07 -5.54
CA GLN A 119 7.28 5.38 -5.45
C GLN A 119 6.98 5.86 -6.86
N PRO A 120 5.81 6.48 -7.10
CA PRO A 120 5.58 7.21 -8.33
C PRO A 120 6.72 8.21 -8.54
N GLN A 121 7.18 8.36 -9.78
CA GLN A 121 8.13 9.43 -10.08
C GLN A 121 7.51 10.77 -9.69
N VAL A 122 8.31 11.64 -9.07
CA VAL A 122 7.88 13.00 -8.75
C VAL A 122 7.40 13.67 -10.05
N PRO A 123 6.14 14.13 -10.11
CA PRO A 123 5.63 14.79 -11.30
C PRO A 123 6.48 16.00 -11.67
N ALA A 124 6.70 16.20 -12.99
CA ALA A 124 7.47 17.33 -13.48
C ALA A 124 6.69 18.66 -13.36
N ASP A 125 5.37 18.60 -13.45
CA ASP A 125 4.48 19.75 -13.29
C ASP A 125 4.19 20.01 -11.80
N ALA A 126 4.27 21.28 -11.39
CA ALA A 126 4.09 21.68 -10.00
C ALA A 126 2.65 21.43 -9.50
N THR A 127 1.65 21.57 -10.38
CA THR A 127 0.25 21.29 -10.07
C THR A 127 0.05 19.80 -9.89
N ASP A 128 0.56 18.98 -10.81
CA ASP A 128 0.48 17.52 -10.69
C ASP A 128 1.19 17.02 -9.42
N TRP A 129 2.33 17.61 -9.06
CA TRP A 129 3.04 17.31 -7.82
C TRP A 129 2.21 17.67 -6.59
N ALA A 130 1.59 18.85 -6.57
CA ALA A 130 0.73 19.30 -5.47
C ALA A 130 -0.50 18.38 -5.32
N VAL A 131 -1.16 18.05 -6.44
CA VAL A 131 -2.31 17.14 -6.48
C VAL A 131 -1.94 15.77 -5.91
N ALA A 132 -0.85 15.17 -6.37
CA ALA A 132 -0.40 13.86 -5.88
C ALA A 132 -0.07 13.89 -4.37
N SER A 133 0.56 14.97 -3.91
CA SER A 133 0.93 15.15 -2.49
C SER A 133 -0.31 15.29 -1.60
N LEU A 134 -1.28 16.11 -2.00
CA LEU A 134 -2.53 16.30 -1.27
C LEU A 134 -3.35 15.02 -1.18
N CYS A 135 -3.46 14.27 -2.29
CA CYS A 135 -4.17 12.98 -2.30
C CYS A 135 -3.48 11.96 -1.37
N HIS A 136 -2.15 11.88 -1.40
CA HIS A 136 -1.39 10.99 -0.51
C HIS A 136 -1.57 11.35 0.97
N SER A 137 -1.54 12.65 1.30
CA SER A 137 -1.78 13.13 2.66
C SER A 137 -3.17 12.77 3.14
N ALA A 138 -4.19 13.07 2.32
CA ALA A 138 -5.58 12.73 2.63
C ALA A 138 -5.76 11.22 2.87
N ILE A 139 -5.18 10.37 2.02
CA ILE A 139 -5.24 8.92 2.21
C ILE A 139 -4.64 8.52 3.57
N SER A 140 -3.45 9.03 3.88
CA SER A 140 -2.73 8.68 5.11
C SER A 140 -3.46 9.15 6.36
N GLU A 141 -3.99 10.37 6.34
CA GLU A 141 -4.75 10.96 7.45
C GLU A 141 -6.06 10.20 7.68
N VAL A 142 -6.83 9.89 6.63
CA VAL A 142 -8.09 9.15 6.75
C VAL A 142 -7.87 7.72 7.25
N LEU A 143 -6.81 7.05 6.80
CA LEU A 143 -6.48 5.71 7.30
C LEU A 143 -5.97 5.74 8.75
N ALA A 144 -5.35 6.83 9.18
CA ALA A 144 -4.92 7.02 10.56
C ALA A 144 -6.12 7.23 11.49
N ASP A 145 -7.00 8.17 11.13
CA ASP A 145 -8.20 8.55 11.88
C ASP A 145 -9.42 8.69 10.96
N PRO A 146 -10.23 7.63 10.81
CA PRO A 146 -11.43 7.66 9.98
C PRO A 146 -12.52 8.63 10.47
N ALA A 147 -12.46 9.11 11.71
CA ALA A 147 -13.48 10.01 12.25
C ALA A 147 -13.51 11.36 11.50
N ASP A 148 -12.34 11.82 11.03
CA ASP A 148 -12.20 13.08 10.31
C ASP A 148 -12.35 12.93 8.78
N ALA A 149 -12.71 11.74 8.29
CA ALA A 149 -12.75 11.44 6.85
C ALA A 149 -13.61 12.42 6.05
N THR A 150 -14.78 12.80 6.57
CA THR A 150 -15.66 13.77 5.92
C THR A 150 -15.00 15.15 5.79
N LEU A 151 -14.31 15.60 6.84
CA LEU A 151 -13.64 16.90 6.85
C LEU A 151 -12.42 16.89 5.92
N ILE A 152 -11.59 15.85 5.98
CA ILE A 152 -10.39 15.71 5.14
C ILE A 152 -10.78 15.66 3.66
N LEU A 153 -11.79 14.86 3.29
CA LEU A 153 -12.25 14.79 1.89
C LEU A 153 -12.86 16.12 1.43
N ALA A 154 -13.55 16.85 2.30
CA ALA A 154 -14.04 18.20 1.98
C ALA A 154 -12.88 19.18 1.71
N HIS A 155 -11.84 19.16 2.54
CA HIS A 155 -10.63 19.97 2.33
C HIS A 155 -9.91 19.60 1.04
N LEU A 156 -9.71 18.31 0.78
CA LEU A 156 -9.10 17.82 -0.45
C LEU A 156 -9.86 18.33 -1.68
N LYS A 157 -11.19 18.17 -1.69
CA LYS A 157 -12.02 18.64 -2.81
C LYS A 157 -11.89 20.13 -3.06
N ALA A 158 -11.92 20.93 -2.00
CA ALA A 158 -11.78 22.38 -2.09
C ALA A 158 -10.39 22.80 -2.62
N ALA A 159 -9.33 22.17 -2.10
CA ALA A 159 -7.96 22.45 -2.53
C ALA A 159 -7.72 22.07 -4.00
N LEU A 160 -8.16 20.88 -4.41
CA LEU A 160 -8.04 20.43 -5.81
C LEU A 160 -8.79 21.35 -6.78
N SER A 161 -9.94 21.88 -6.36
CA SER A 161 -10.72 22.83 -7.18
C SER A 161 -9.96 24.14 -7.39
N GLN A 162 -9.21 24.63 -6.39
CA GLN A 162 -8.39 25.84 -6.54
C GLN A 162 -7.18 25.62 -7.46
N LEU A 163 -6.56 24.44 -7.41
CA LEU A 163 -5.43 24.07 -8.26
C LEU A 163 -5.81 23.90 -9.75
N GLN A 164 -7.08 23.66 -10.06
CA GLN A 164 -7.59 23.56 -11.43
C GLN A 164 -7.98 24.92 -12.04
N VAL A 165 -8.10 25.98 -11.24
CA VAL A 165 -8.34 27.33 -11.75
C VAL A 165 -7.02 27.86 -12.29
N LYS A 166 -6.86 27.83 -13.61
CA LYS A 166 -5.76 28.55 -14.28
C LYS A 166 -5.97 30.05 -14.10
N GLU A 167 -4.93 30.77 -13.65
CA GLU A 167 -4.85 32.23 -13.71
C GLU A 167 -4.99 32.76 -15.15
#